data_AF-A0A961T1F4-F1
#
_entry.id   AF-A0A961T1F4-F1
#
_cell.length_a   1.000
_cell.length_b   1.000
_cell.length_c   1.000
_cell.angle_alpha   90.00
_cell.angle_beta   90.00
_cell.angle_gamma   90.00
#
_symmetry.space_group_name_H-M   'P 1'
#
loop_
_entity.id
_entity.type
_entity.pdbx_description
1 polymer ?
#
loop_
_entity_poly.entity_id
_entity_poly.type
_entity_poly.pdbx_seq_one_letter_code
_entity_poly.pdbx_strand_id
1 'polypeptide(L)'
;MPEVIFNGPDGRLEGRYQPSKDKNAPIALILHPHPHPKFGGTMNNQIIYDLFYMFVERHFTTLRFNFRGVGRSQGEFDHGTGELSDAAAALDWVQTLHPDSRGCWVAGFSFGAWIGMQLLMRRPEIEGFISIAPQPNVYDFSFLAPCPSSGLIIH
;
A
#
# COMPACT_ATOMS: atom_id res chain seq x y z
N MET A 1 7.48 16.12 5.54
CA MET A 1 7.36 14.69 5.21
C MET A 1 8.67 14.24 4.61
N PRO A 2 9.40 13.29 5.21
CA PRO A 2 10.61 12.78 4.58
C PRO A 2 10.25 12.01 3.32
N GLU A 3 10.83 12.46 2.20
CA GLU A 3 10.99 11.65 1.01
C GLU A 3 11.93 10.49 1.34
N VAL A 4 11.55 9.28 0.95
CA VAL A 4 12.33 8.07 1.18
C VAL A 4 12.51 7.32 -0.13
N ILE A 5 13.65 6.65 -0.25
CA ILE A 5 13.93 5.71 -1.32
C ILE A 5 14.39 4.42 -0.66
N PHE A 6 13.75 3.32 -1.03
CA PHE A 6 14.07 1.99 -0.50
C PHE A 6 14.19 0.98 -1.64
N ASN A 7 14.79 -0.18 -1.38
CA ASN A 7 14.98 -1.21 -2.38
C ASN A 7 13.69 -2.04 -2.52
N GLY A 8 13.15 -2.08 -3.74
CA GLY A 8 12.17 -3.07 -4.18
C GLY A 8 12.82 -4.20 -4.99
N PRO A 9 12.03 -5.16 -5.47
CA PRO A 9 12.50 -6.30 -6.24
C PRO A 9 13.22 -5.91 -7.55
N ASP A 10 12.70 -4.92 -8.28
CA ASP A 10 13.23 -4.46 -9.58
C ASP A 10 13.92 -3.09 -9.49
N GLY A 11 14.53 -2.81 -8.34
CA GLY A 11 15.28 -1.60 -8.09
C GLY A 11 14.62 -0.68 -7.08
N ARG A 12 14.98 0.60 -7.12
CA ARG A 12 14.56 1.56 -6.09
C ARG A 12 13.08 1.90 -6.21
N LEU A 13 12.40 1.99 -5.07
CA LEU A 13 11.03 2.47 -4.93
C LEU A 13 11.03 3.83 -4.22
N GLU A 14 10.27 4.78 -4.76
CA GLU A 14 10.06 6.11 -4.19
C GLU A 14 8.89 6.12 -3.22
N GLY A 15 9.06 6.70 -2.04
CA GLY A 15 7.98 6.84 -1.07
C GLY A 15 7.93 8.16 -0.31
N ARG A 16 6.83 8.31 0.43
CA ARG A 16 6.63 9.31 1.48
C ARG A 16 6.24 8.59 2.74
N TYR A 17 7.06 8.81 3.77
CA TYR A 17 7.02 8.05 4.99
C TYR A 17 6.78 8.99 6.18
N GLN A 18 5.92 8.60 7.11
CA GLN A 18 5.71 9.35 8.35
C GLN A 18 5.68 8.39 9.54
N PRO A 19 6.75 8.38 10.38
CA PRO A 19 6.75 7.61 11.62
C PRO A 19 5.73 8.17 12.59
N SER A 20 5.07 7.29 13.34
CA SER A 20 4.35 7.69 14.55
C SER A 20 5.32 8.12 15.65
N LYS A 21 4.81 8.86 16.62
CA LYS A 21 5.56 9.19 17.85
C LYS A 21 5.59 8.01 18.83
N ASP A 22 4.62 7.10 18.73
CA ASP A 22 4.59 5.86 19.52
C ASP A 22 5.39 4.78 18.79
N LYS A 23 6.33 4.15 19.50
CA LYS A 23 7.17 3.07 18.96
C LYS A 23 6.37 1.82 18.62
N ASN A 24 5.25 1.60 19.31
CA ASN A 24 4.41 0.43 19.12
C ASN A 24 3.22 0.70 18.19
N ALA A 25 3.21 1.87 17.51
CA ALA A 25 2.12 2.25 16.64
C ALA A 25 1.90 1.23 15.51
N PRO A 26 0.65 0.98 15.12
CA PRO A 26 0.36 0.16 13.96
C PRO A 26 0.88 0.83 12.67
N ILE A 27 1.18 0.01 11.68
CA ILE A 27 1.63 0.45 10.35
C ILE A 27 0.44 0.59 9.42
N ALA A 28 0.44 1.62 8.56
CA ALA A 28 -0.51 1.77 7.46
C ALA A 28 0.22 1.90 6.13
N LEU A 29 -0.05 0.98 5.20
CA LEU A 29 0.47 1.00 3.83
C LEU A 29 -0.63 1.50 2.88
N ILE A 30 -0.35 2.58 2.16
CA ILE A 30 -1.31 3.22 1.24
C ILE A 30 -0.88 2.99 -0.21
N LEU A 31 -1.74 2.34 -0.99
CA LEU A 31 -1.49 1.88 -2.35
C LEU A 31 -2.29 2.68 -3.38
N HIS A 32 -1.58 3.25 -4.35
CA HIS A 32 -2.16 4.16 -5.32
C HIS A 32 -2.92 3.46 -6.46
N PRO A 33 -3.80 4.17 -7.20
CA PRO A 33 -4.55 3.58 -8.31
C PRO A 33 -3.63 3.30 -9.50
N HIS A 34 -4.19 2.73 -10.57
CA HIS A 34 -3.43 2.09 -11.64
C HIS A 34 -2.24 2.95 -12.11
N PRO A 35 -0.99 2.42 -12.06
CA PRO A 35 0.22 3.16 -12.43
C PRO A 35 0.31 3.53 -13.92
N HIS A 36 -0.65 3.10 -14.75
CA HIS A 36 -0.56 3.29 -16.19
C HIS A 36 -0.65 4.79 -16.52
N PRO A 37 0.19 5.31 -17.43
CA PRO A 37 0.24 6.74 -17.76
C PRO A 37 -1.12 7.35 -18.15
N LYS A 38 -1.99 6.56 -18.78
CA LYS A 38 -3.36 6.98 -19.15
C LYS A 38 -4.30 7.20 -17.96
N PHE A 39 -4.07 6.54 -16.82
CA PHE A 39 -4.88 6.68 -15.61
C PHE A 39 -4.21 7.57 -14.56
N GLY A 40 -2.92 7.90 -14.74
CA GLY A 40 -2.21 8.90 -13.95
C GLY A 40 -2.07 8.56 -12.46
N GLY A 41 -2.15 7.27 -12.11
CA GLY A 41 -2.07 6.83 -10.72
C GLY A 41 -0.67 7.01 -10.15
N THR A 42 -0.56 7.80 -9.08
CA THR A 42 0.68 8.03 -8.34
C THR A 42 0.38 8.12 -6.85
N MET A 43 1.40 8.03 -6.00
CA MET A 43 1.28 8.27 -4.56
C MET A 43 0.77 9.68 -4.18
N ASN A 44 0.74 10.62 -5.14
CA ASN A 44 0.27 11.99 -4.93
C ASN A 44 -1.18 12.20 -5.40
N ASN A 45 -1.89 11.15 -5.81
CA ASN A 45 -3.33 11.23 -6.05
C ASN A 45 -4.05 11.75 -4.79
N GLN A 46 -5.05 12.63 -4.95
CA GLN A 46 -5.72 13.29 -3.83
C GLN A 46 -6.32 12.31 -2.83
N ILE A 47 -6.97 11.23 -3.30
CA ILE A 47 -7.57 10.20 -2.43
C ILE A 47 -6.48 9.49 -1.63
N ILE A 48 -5.34 9.20 -2.24
CA ILE A 48 -4.18 8.57 -1.58
C ILE A 48 -3.56 9.52 -0.57
N TYR A 49 -3.50 10.81 -0.90
CA TYR A 49 -3.03 11.84 0.01
C TYR A 49 -3.92 11.92 1.24
N ASP A 50 -5.23 11.98 1.06
CA ASP A 50 -6.21 12.09 2.14
C ASP A 50 -6.22 10.82 3.01
N LEU A 51 -6.17 9.63 2.41
CA LEU A 51 -6.02 8.36 3.13
C LEU A 51 -4.76 8.35 3.99
N PHE A 52 -3.64 8.79 3.44
CA PHE A 52 -2.38 8.86 4.19
C PHE A 52 -2.51 9.74 5.43
N TYR A 53 -3.04 10.95 5.28
CA TYR A 53 -3.20 11.87 6.42
C TYR A 53 -4.23 11.36 7.43
N MET A 54 -5.30 10.71 6.98
CA MET A 54 -6.28 10.06 7.84
C MET A 54 -5.63 9.04 8.81
N PHE A 55 -4.68 8.23 8.34
CA PHE A 55 -3.94 7.29 9.17
C PHE A 55 -2.93 7.98 10.09
N VAL A 56 -2.22 8.99 9.58
CA VAL A 56 -1.28 9.80 10.39
C VAL A 56 -1.98 10.49 11.56
N GLU A 57 -3.15 11.06 11.33
CA GLU A 57 -3.98 11.69 12.37
C GLU A 57 -4.45 10.69 13.44
N ARG A 58 -4.54 9.40 13.08
CA ARG A 58 -4.86 8.28 13.99
C ARG A 58 -3.62 7.65 14.62
N HIS A 59 -2.46 8.30 14.51
CA HIS A 59 -1.18 7.89 15.10
C HIS A 59 -0.57 6.60 14.50
N PHE A 60 -0.90 6.27 13.26
CA PHE A 60 -0.23 5.17 12.54
C PHE A 60 1.13 5.61 12.00
N THR A 61 2.09 4.69 11.99
CA THR A 61 3.28 4.81 11.15
C THR A 61 2.84 4.55 9.71
N THR A 62 2.86 5.57 8.87
CA THR A 62 2.20 5.51 7.56
C THR A 62 3.20 5.64 6.42
N LEU A 63 3.08 4.77 5.41
CA LEU A 63 3.86 4.81 4.17
C LEU A 63 2.91 4.85 2.97
N ARG A 64 3.17 5.77 2.05
CA ARG A 64 2.71 5.67 0.65
C ARG A 64 3.92 5.65 -0.26
N PHE A 65 3.86 4.89 -1.34
CA PHE A 65 4.97 4.78 -2.28
C PHE A 65 4.46 4.67 -3.71
N ASN A 66 5.33 4.93 -4.68
CA ASN A 66 5.06 4.72 -6.10
C ASN A 66 5.46 3.29 -6.49
N PHE A 67 4.55 2.57 -7.15
CA PHE A 67 4.88 1.27 -7.76
C PHE A 67 6.01 1.39 -8.79
N ARG A 68 6.62 0.26 -9.14
CA ARG A 68 7.59 0.17 -10.24
C ARG A 68 7.11 0.91 -11.51
N GLY A 69 8.04 1.59 -12.16
CA GLY A 69 7.76 2.38 -13.37
C GLY A 69 7.01 3.70 -13.14
N VAL A 70 6.71 4.09 -11.90
CA VAL A 70 6.04 5.37 -11.57
C VAL A 70 6.98 6.34 -10.86
N GLY A 71 7.03 7.58 -11.34
CA GLY A 71 7.82 8.64 -10.70
C GLY A 71 9.32 8.31 -10.70
N ARG A 72 9.93 8.24 -9.51
CA ARG A 72 11.34 7.84 -9.36
C ARG A 72 11.53 6.35 -9.07
N SER A 73 10.46 5.57 -9.02
CA SER A 73 10.53 4.12 -8.87
C SER A 73 11.02 3.45 -10.16
N GLN A 74 12.01 2.58 -10.03
CA GLN A 74 12.62 1.83 -11.14
C GLN A 74 11.74 0.64 -11.56
N GLY A 75 12.14 -0.04 -12.64
CA GLY A 75 11.40 -1.17 -13.20
C GLY A 75 10.27 -0.75 -14.13
N GLU A 76 9.52 -1.74 -14.59
CA GLU A 76 8.38 -1.57 -15.51
C GLU A 76 7.13 -2.21 -14.92
N PHE A 77 5.96 -1.69 -15.31
CA PHE A 77 4.67 -2.22 -14.85
C PHE A 77 4.50 -3.68 -15.24
N ASP A 78 4.13 -4.53 -14.28
CA ASP A 78 4.09 -6.00 -14.44
C ASP A 78 2.69 -6.60 -14.18
N HIS A 79 1.65 -5.83 -14.49
CA HIS A 79 0.26 -6.30 -14.47
C HIS A 79 -0.22 -6.90 -13.13
N GLY A 80 0.43 -6.58 -12.02
CA GLY A 80 0.04 -6.92 -10.65
C GLY A 80 1.03 -7.77 -9.88
N THR A 81 1.78 -8.67 -10.53
CA THR A 81 2.69 -9.58 -9.83
C THR A 81 3.88 -8.82 -9.25
N GLY A 82 4.50 -7.99 -10.08
CA GLY A 82 5.53 -7.06 -9.66
C GLY A 82 5.04 -6.07 -8.60
N GLU A 83 3.89 -5.44 -8.80
CA GLU A 83 3.36 -4.43 -7.88
C GLU A 83 3.02 -5.01 -6.50
N LEU A 84 2.57 -6.25 -6.44
CA LEU A 84 2.38 -6.98 -5.19
C LEU A 84 3.71 -7.25 -4.47
N SER A 85 4.76 -7.55 -5.23
CA SER A 85 6.10 -7.73 -4.70
C SER A 85 6.67 -6.41 -4.18
N ASP A 86 6.39 -5.30 -4.86
CA ASP A 86 6.74 -3.95 -4.38
C ASP A 86 6.02 -3.60 -3.08
N ALA A 87 4.72 -3.92 -2.98
CA ALA A 87 3.93 -3.68 -1.77
C ALA A 87 4.43 -4.51 -0.58
N ALA A 88 4.82 -5.76 -0.81
CA ALA A 88 5.45 -6.60 0.21
C ALA A 88 6.80 -6.01 0.66
N ALA A 89 7.66 -5.61 -0.28
CA ALA A 89 8.95 -4.99 0.04
C ALA A 89 8.79 -3.66 0.79
N ALA A 90 7.78 -2.86 0.45
CA ALA A 90 7.44 -1.63 1.15
C ALA A 90 6.99 -1.90 2.60
N LEU A 91 6.15 -2.91 2.82
CA LEU A 91 5.73 -3.30 4.17
C LEU A 91 6.92 -3.81 5.00
N ASP A 92 7.75 -4.67 4.44
CA ASP A 92 8.96 -5.21 5.08
C ASP A 92 9.90 -4.07 5.48
N TRP A 93 10.13 -3.11 4.58
CA TRP A 93 10.96 -1.95 4.87
C TRP A 93 10.45 -1.16 6.10
N VAL A 94 9.14 -0.89 6.21
CA VAL A 94 8.59 -0.19 7.38
C VAL A 94 8.72 -1.03 8.66
N GLN A 95 8.46 -2.34 8.57
CA GLN A 95 8.58 -3.26 9.70
C GLN A 95 10.01 -3.37 10.22
N THR A 96 11.03 -3.34 9.35
CA THR A 96 12.43 -3.33 9.80
C THR A 96 12.77 -2.08 10.63
N LEU A 97 12.08 -0.97 10.39
CA LEU A 97 12.23 0.27 11.16
C LEU A 97 11.38 0.27 12.44
N HIS A 98 10.32 -0.54 12.50
CA HIS A 98 9.34 -0.61 13.59
C HIS A 98 9.07 -2.07 13.99
N PRO A 99 10.08 -2.80 14.50
CA PRO A 99 9.93 -4.23 14.83
C PRO A 99 8.91 -4.47 15.95
N ASP A 100 8.64 -3.46 16.78
CA ASP A 100 7.69 -3.52 17.90
C ASP A 100 6.26 -3.10 17.50
N SER A 101 5.97 -2.90 16.22
CA SER A 101 4.64 -2.51 15.74
C SER A 101 3.60 -3.58 16.07
N ARG A 102 2.43 -3.13 16.58
CA ARG A 102 1.38 -4.03 17.07
C ARG A 102 0.50 -4.65 15.99
N GLY A 103 0.57 -4.17 14.75
CA GLY A 103 -0.28 -4.64 13.66
C GLY A 103 -0.17 -3.77 12.42
N CYS A 104 -0.69 -4.25 11.30
CA CYS A 104 -0.62 -3.57 10.02
C CYS A 104 -2.02 -3.35 9.40
N TRP A 105 -2.17 -2.26 8.67
CA TRP A 105 -3.33 -1.94 7.86
C TRP A 105 -2.89 -1.67 6.42
N VAL A 106 -3.73 -2.06 5.47
CA VAL A 106 -3.53 -1.76 4.06
C VAL A 106 -4.72 -0.98 3.51
N ALA A 107 -4.45 0.14 2.85
CA ALA A 107 -5.49 0.93 2.19
C ALA A 107 -5.13 1.12 0.73
N GLY A 108 -6.09 0.93 -0.17
CA GLY A 108 -5.86 1.01 -1.60
C GLY A 108 -7.02 1.65 -2.34
N PHE A 109 -6.71 2.33 -3.45
CA PHE A 109 -7.70 2.89 -4.37
C PHE A 109 -7.60 2.19 -5.72
N SER A 110 -8.72 1.71 -6.27
CA SER A 110 -8.81 1.05 -7.58
C SER A 110 -7.82 -0.13 -7.70
N PHE A 111 -6.88 -0.10 -8.64
CA PHE A 111 -5.80 -1.10 -8.74
C PHE A 111 -5.06 -1.32 -7.40
N GLY A 112 -4.80 -0.25 -6.64
CA GLY A 112 -4.17 -0.35 -5.33
C GLY A 112 -5.02 -1.13 -4.33
N ALA A 113 -6.35 -1.10 -4.45
CA ALA A 113 -7.23 -1.92 -3.61
C ALA A 113 -7.07 -3.41 -3.94
N TRP A 114 -6.94 -3.75 -5.23
CA TRP A 114 -6.69 -5.13 -5.66
C TRP A 114 -5.34 -5.65 -5.16
N ILE A 115 -4.27 -4.88 -5.31
CA ILE A 115 -2.94 -5.24 -4.76
C ILE A 115 -2.98 -5.34 -3.24
N GLY A 116 -3.65 -4.40 -2.57
CA GLY A 116 -3.77 -4.40 -1.11
C GLY A 116 -4.49 -5.63 -0.58
N MET A 117 -5.56 -6.07 -1.24
CA MET A 117 -6.28 -7.29 -0.86
C MET A 117 -5.47 -8.57 -1.14
N GLN A 118 -4.65 -8.59 -2.20
CA GLN A 118 -3.71 -9.71 -2.41
C GLN A 118 -2.63 -9.75 -1.33
N LEU A 119 -2.11 -8.59 -0.92
CA LEU A 119 -1.12 -8.48 0.14
C LEU A 119 -1.72 -8.95 1.48
N LEU A 120 -2.95 -8.54 1.78
CA LEU A 120 -3.72 -8.98 2.95
C LEU A 120 -3.76 -10.51 3.06
N MET A 121 -4.03 -11.22 1.97
CA MET A 121 -4.05 -12.69 1.98
C MET A 121 -2.70 -13.35 2.28
N ARG A 122 -1.59 -12.64 2.07
CA ARG A 122 -0.22 -13.16 2.21
C ARG A 122 0.46 -12.75 3.52
N ARG A 123 -0.12 -11.81 4.26
CA ARG A 123 0.49 -11.15 5.42
C ARG A 123 -0.45 -11.22 6.63
N PRO A 124 -0.31 -12.23 7.51
CA PRO A 124 -1.23 -12.44 8.63
C PRO A 124 -1.21 -11.28 9.65
N GLU A 125 -0.16 -10.47 9.66
CA GLU A 125 -0.08 -9.27 10.49
C GLU A 125 -0.97 -8.10 10.02
N ILE A 126 -1.59 -8.22 8.84
CA ILE A 126 -2.53 -7.21 8.34
C ILE A 126 -3.92 -7.49 8.92
N GLU A 127 -4.30 -6.71 9.92
CA GLU A 127 -5.52 -6.90 10.71
C GLU A 127 -6.73 -6.13 10.15
N GLY A 128 -6.50 -5.20 9.23
CA GLY A 128 -7.55 -4.38 8.64
C GLY A 128 -7.22 -3.87 7.25
N PHE A 129 -8.25 -3.67 6.43
CA PHE A 129 -8.10 -3.11 5.10
C PHE A 129 -9.12 -2.02 4.77
N ILE A 130 -8.76 -1.12 3.86
CA ILE A 130 -9.67 -0.16 3.23
C ILE A 130 -9.51 -0.25 1.71
N SER A 131 -10.58 -0.58 1.00
CA SER A 131 -10.61 -0.70 -0.46
C SER A 131 -11.56 0.32 -1.05
N ILE A 132 -11.01 1.36 -1.68
CA ILE A 132 -11.79 2.41 -2.36
C ILE A 132 -11.90 2.05 -3.84
N ALA A 133 -13.12 2.06 -4.37
CA ALA A 133 -13.48 1.74 -5.76
C ALA A 133 -12.77 0.47 -6.30
N PRO A 134 -12.84 -0.69 -5.62
CA PRO A 134 -12.30 -1.92 -6.17
C PRO A 134 -13.00 -2.25 -7.50
N GLN A 135 -12.27 -2.84 -8.45
CA GLN A 135 -12.77 -3.14 -9.79
C GLN A 135 -12.85 -4.66 -10.02
N PRO A 136 -13.79 -5.38 -9.38
CA PRO A 136 -13.93 -6.82 -9.52
C PRO A 136 -14.37 -7.26 -10.93
N ASN A 137 -14.82 -6.32 -11.76
CA ASN A 137 -15.11 -6.53 -13.17
C ASN A 137 -13.86 -6.49 -14.07
N VAL A 138 -12.74 -5.98 -13.56
CA VAL A 138 -11.46 -5.86 -14.30
C VAL A 138 -10.41 -6.81 -13.74
N TYR A 139 -10.34 -6.94 -12.42
CA TYR A 139 -9.36 -7.77 -11.72
C TYR A 139 -10.04 -8.94 -11.00
N ASP A 140 -9.35 -10.07 -10.91
CA ASP A 140 -9.85 -11.25 -10.20
C ASP A 140 -9.65 -11.08 -8.68
N PHE A 141 -10.75 -11.15 -7.91
CA PHE A 141 -10.78 -11.13 -6.45
C PHE A 141 -11.19 -12.49 -5.84
N SER A 142 -11.29 -13.55 -6.65
CA SER A 142 -11.68 -14.90 -6.20
C SER A 142 -10.73 -15.50 -5.15
N PHE A 143 -9.51 -14.97 -5.04
CA PHE A 143 -8.53 -15.33 -4.03
C PHE A 143 -8.99 -15.03 -2.57
N LEU A 144 -10.01 -14.18 -2.37
CA LEU A 144 -10.53 -13.81 -1.05
C LEU A 144 -11.50 -14.88 -0.48
N ALA A 145 -11.01 -16.10 -0.29
CA ALA A 145 -11.85 -17.22 0.12
C ALA A 145 -11.19 -18.09 1.22
N PRO A 146 -11.41 -17.78 2.52
CA PRO A 146 -12.12 -16.61 3.07
C PRO A 146 -11.22 -15.37 3.17
N CYS A 147 -11.83 -14.17 3.28
CA CYS A 147 -11.09 -12.96 3.65
C CYS A 147 -10.65 -13.04 5.14
N PRO A 148 -9.35 -12.87 5.45
CA PRO A 148 -8.81 -13.14 6.80
C PRO A 148 -9.12 -12.05 7.82
N SER A 149 -9.45 -10.83 7.37
CA SER A 149 -9.58 -9.65 8.21
C SER A 149 -10.86 -8.88 7.92
N SER A 150 -11.38 -8.17 8.91
CA SER A 150 -12.47 -7.22 8.70
C SER A 150 -11.94 -5.95 8.01
N GLY A 151 -12.76 -5.29 7.22
CA GLY A 151 -12.34 -4.09 6.50
C GLY A 151 -13.49 -3.29 5.92
N LEU A 152 -13.14 -2.22 5.22
CA LEU A 152 -14.08 -1.28 4.62
C LEU A 152 -13.95 -1.30 3.09
N ILE A 153 -15.08 -1.40 2.39
CA ILE A 153 -15.17 -1.21 0.94
C ILE A 153 -16.04 0.01 0.66
N ILE A 154 -15.54 0.94 -0.16
CA ILE A 154 -16.26 2.15 -0.61
C ILE A 154 -16.31 2.11 -2.14
N HIS A 155 -17.47 2.37 -2.75
CA HIS A 155 -17.67 2.34 -4.21
C HIS A 155 -18.46 3.57 -4.69
#